data_AF-A0A350QXX0-F1
#
_entry.id   AF-A0A350QXX0-F1
#
_cell.length_a   1.000
_cell.length_b   1.000
_cell.length_c   1.000
_cell.angle_alpha   90.00
_cell.angle_beta   90.00
_cell.angle_gamma   90.00
#
_symmetry.space_group_name_H-M   'P 1'
#
loop_
_entity.id
_entity.type
_entity.pdbx_description
1 polymer ?
#
loop_
_entity_poly.entity_id
_entity_poly.type
_entity_poly.pdbx_seq_one_letter_code
_entity_poly.pdbx_strand_id
1 'polypeptide(L)'
;AKRVIYLFQSGGPSQIDLFDHKPRLKEETGKELPDSVRKGQRLTGMSGNQASLPLVGSPFKFSQHGQSGQWISEILPHTAKIADDMCIVNSMYTEAINHGPGVTFMQT
;
A
#
# COMPACT_ATOMS: atom_id res chain seq x y z
N ALA A 1 -9.32 3.01 24.53
CA ALA A 1 -10.54 2.21 24.37
C ALA A 1 -10.50 1.02 25.33
N LYS A 2 -11.62 0.59 25.93
CA LYS A 2 -11.65 -0.57 26.86
C LYS A 2 -11.89 -1.91 26.14
N ARG A 3 -12.40 -1.88 24.91
CA ARG A 3 -12.65 -3.04 24.04
C ARG A 3 -12.32 -2.63 22.61
N VAL A 4 -11.58 -3.48 21.90
CA VAL A 4 -11.12 -3.23 20.53
C VAL A 4 -11.36 -4.50 19.72
N ILE A 5 -11.97 -4.35 18.55
CA ILE A 5 -12.00 -5.41 17.53
C ILE A 5 -10.81 -5.13 16.60
N TYR A 6 -9.84 -6.05 16.59
CA TYR A 6 -8.65 -5.96 15.75
C TYR A 6 -8.77 -6.98 14.61
N LEU A 7 -8.72 -6.48 13.38
CA LEU A 7 -8.76 -7.30 12.17
C LEU A 7 -7.44 -7.13 11.43
N PHE A 8 -6.67 -8.20 11.34
CA PHE A 8 -5.45 -8.24 10.53
C PHE A 8 -5.70 -9.01 9.23
N GLN A 9 -5.65 -8.33 8.10
CA GLN A 9 -5.96 -8.91 6.80
C GLN A 9 -4.71 -9.47 6.11
N SER A 10 -4.17 -10.58 6.64
CA SER A 10 -3.07 -11.30 5.99
C SER A 10 -3.51 -11.80 4.60
N GLY A 11 -2.79 -11.38 3.55
CA GLY A 11 -3.16 -11.71 2.16
C GLY A 11 -4.33 -10.89 1.61
N GLY A 12 -4.73 -9.81 2.28
CA GLY A 12 -5.69 -8.84 1.75
C GLY A 12 -5.16 -8.05 0.54
N PRO A 13 -6.01 -7.22 -0.09
CA PRO A 13 -5.59 -6.37 -1.20
C PRO A 13 -4.51 -5.37 -0.79
N SER A 14 -3.69 -4.96 -1.75
CA SER A 14 -2.57 -4.05 -1.52
C SER A 14 -3.04 -2.67 -1.03
N GLN A 15 -2.30 -2.07 -0.09
CA GLN A 15 -2.64 -0.73 0.42
C GLN A 15 -2.61 0.35 -0.65
N ILE A 16 -1.72 0.22 -1.65
CA ILE A 16 -1.61 1.16 -2.78
C ILE A 16 -2.80 1.07 -3.74
N ASP A 17 -3.59 -0.01 -3.64
CA ASP A 17 -4.82 -0.21 -4.40
C ASP A 17 -6.08 0.21 -3.64
N LEU A 18 -5.98 0.47 -2.33
CA LEU A 18 -7.13 0.73 -1.45
C LEU A 18 -7.18 2.17 -0.94
N PHE A 19 -6.13 2.60 -0.22
CA PHE A 19 -6.14 3.82 0.61
C PHE A 19 -4.89 4.69 0.47
N ASP A 20 -3.84 4.21 -0.21
CA ASP A 20 -2.58 4.92 -0.37
C ASP A 20 -2.40 5.41 -1.82
N HIS A 21 -2.96 6.59 -2.11
CA HIS A 21 -2.90 7.17 -3.46
C HIS A 21 -1.47 7.64 -3.79
N LYS A 22 -0.82 6.93 -4.73
CA LYS A 22 0.53 7.22 -5.23
C LYS A 22 0.51 7.67 -6.71
N PRO A 23 0.13 8.92 -7.03
CA PRO A 23 -0.03 9.37 -8.43
C PRO A 23 1.28 9.27 -9.23
N ARG A 24 2.41 9.64 -8.63
CA ARG A 24 3.72 9.52 -9.27
C ARG A 24 4.07 8.07 -9.63
N LEU A 25 3.77 7.11 -8.76
CA LEU A 25 4.03 5.69 -9.06
C LEU A 25 3.19 5.21 -10.25
N LYS A 26 1.96 5.69 -10.38
CA LYS A 26 1.10 5.42 -11.53
C LYS A 26 1.71 5.97 -12.82
N GLU A 27 2.17 7.21 -12.82
CA GLU A 27 2.84 7.85 -13.97
C GLU A 27 4.15 7.16 -14.37
N GLU A 28 4.87 6.60 -13.40
CA GLU A 28 6.13 5.89 -13.61
C GLU A 28 5.95 4.39 -13.90
N THR A 29 4.72 3.90 -14.02
CA THR A 29 4.45 2.48 -14.31
C THR A 29 5.19 2.02 -15.57
N GLY A 30 5.87 0.88 -15.47
CA GLY A 30 6.67 0.28 -16.54
C GLY A 30 8.09 0.85 -16.67
N LYS A 31 8.44 1.94 -15.97
CA LYS A 31 9.84 2.37 -15.84
C LYS A 31 10.58 1.43 -14.90
N GLU A 32 11.87 1.23 -15.14
CA GLU A 32 12.71 0.45 -14.23
C GLU A 32 12.84 1.11 -12.85
N LEU A 33 12.88 0.27 -11.81
CA LEU A 33 13.14 0.70 -10.44
C LEU A 33 14.47 1.47 -10.36
N PRO A 34 14.48 2.76 -9.96
CA PRO A 34 15.71 3.53 -9.90
C PRO A 34 16.68 3.00 -8.85
N ASP A 35 17.99 3.02 -9.17
CA ASP A 35 19.03 2.64 -8.21
C ASP A 35 19.03 3.51 -6.95
N SER A 36 18.61 4.77 -7.07
CA SER A 36 18.46 5.70 -5.93
C SER A 36 17.40 5.26 -4.92
N VAL A 37 16.42 4.46 -5.36
CA VAL A 37 15.41 3.82 -4.51
C VAL A 37 15.91 2.47 -4.03
N ARG A 38 16.44 1.65 -4.93
CA ARG A 38 16.92 0.30 -4.63
C ARG A 38 18.05 0.30 -3.61
N LYS A 39 19.02 1.22 -3.71
CA LYS A 39 20.18 1.37 -2.80
C LYS A 39 20.88 0.06 -2.40
N GLY A 40 20.93 -0.92 -3.30
CA GLY A 40 21.50 -2.25 -3.02
C GLY A 40 20.70 -3.12 -2.03
N GLN A 41 19.46 -2.75 -1.70
CA GLN A 41 18.58 -3.55 -0.84
C GLN A 41 18.39 -4.96 -1.40
N ARG A 42 18.33 -5.93 -0.49
CA ARG A 42 18.12 -7.34 -0.80
C ARG A 42 16.73 -7.52 -1.42
N LEU A 43 16.70 -8.09 -2.63
CA LEU A 43 15.46 -8.54 -3.25
C LEU A 43 15.04 -9.90 -2.68
N THR A 44 13.74 -10.16 -2.73
CA THR A 44 13.21 -11.50 -2.40
C THR A 44 13.70 -12.53 -3.42
N GLY A 45 13.63 -13.81 -3.10
CA GLY A 45 13.95 -14.88 -4.06
C GLY A 45 13.10 -14.85 -5.33
N MET A 46 11.89 -14.25 -5.27
CA MET A 46 10.98 -14.10 -6.41
C MET A 46 11.41 -13.00 -7.38
N SER A 47 12.06 -11.94 -6.87
CA SER A 47 12.46 -10.77 -7.67
C SER A 47 13.97 -10.69 -7.94
N GLY A 48 14.79 -11.40 -7.16
CA GLY A 48 16.25 -11.30 -7.22
C GLY A 48 16.88 -11.74 -8.55
N ASN A 49 16.18 -12.60 -9.30
CA ASN A 49 16.63 -13.12 -10.60
C ASN A 49 15.83 -12.58 -11.78
N GLN A 50 15.01 -11.54 -11.57
CA GLN A 50 14.25 -10.92 -12.66
C GLN A 50 15.19 -10.04 -13.49
N ALA A 51 15.06 -10.12 -14.83
CA ALA A 51 15.83 -9.30 -15.75
C ALA A 51 15.43 -7.81 -15.75
N SER A 52 14.24 -7.51 -15.23
CA SER A 52 13.65 -6.18 -15.16
C SER A 52 12.85 -6.07 -13.86
N LEU A 53 12.85 -4.88 -13.26
CA LEU A 53 12.15 -4.56 -12.02
C LEU A 53 11.25 -3.34 -12.28
N PRO A 54 10.16 -3.50 -13.05
CA PRO A 54 9.34 -2.37 -13.42
C PRO A 54 8.58 -1.85 -12.19
N LEU A 55 8.46 -0.54 -12.11
CA LEU A 55 7.53 0.12 -11.20
C LEU A 55 6.10 -0.24 -11.63
N VAL A 56 5.25 -0.54 -10.65
CA VAL A 56 3.83 -0.87 -10.88
C VAL A 56 2.99 0.00 -9.96
N GLY A 57 2.31 0.98 -10.54
CA GLY A 57 1.29 1.73 -9.84
C GLY A 57 -0.06 1.01 -9.84
N SER A 58 -0.96 1.48 -8.97
CA SER A 58 -2.30 0.94 -8.91
C SER A 58 -3.05 1.16 -10.25
N PRO A 59 -3.74 0.12 -10.78
CA PRO A 59 -4.53 0.26 -11.99
C PRO A 59 -5.84 1.02 -11.74
N PHE A 60 -6.28 1.13 -10.48
CA PHE A 60 -7.57 1.67 -10.11
C PHE A 60 -7.58 3.20 -10.09
N LYS A 61 -8.79 3.75 -10.16
CA LYS A 61 -9.04 5.19 -9.96
C LYS A 61 -9.20 5.48 -8.47
N PHE A 62 -8.75 6.68 -8.09
CA PHE A 62 -8.88 7.22 -6.75
C PHE A 62 -9.63 8.54 -6.82
N SER A 63 -10.44 8.79 -5.81
CA SER A 63 -11.17 10.05 -5.61
C SER A 63 -11.09 10.46 -4.15
N GLN A 64 -11.22 11.75 -3.88
CA GLN A 64 -11.34 12.25 -2.51
C GLN A 64 -12.79 12.11 -2.04
N HIS A 65 -12.97 11.62 -0.81
CA HIS A 65 -14.26 11.39 -0.19
C HIS A 65 -14.35 12.05 1.18
N GLY A 66 -15.58 12.42 1.57
CA GLY A 66 -15.85 13.09 2.83
C GLY A 66 -15.33 14.53 2.89
N GLN A 67 -15.58 15.19 4.02
CA GLN A 67 -15.03 16.50 4.34
C GLN A 67 -13.53 16.43 4.66
N SER A 68 -13.08 15.28 5.15
CA SER A 68 -11.66 15.00 5.40
C SER A 68 -10.82 14.85 4.11
N GLY A 69 -11.46 14.72 2.94
CA GLY A 69 -10.77 14.65 1.64
C GLY A 69 -9.90 13.41 1.48
N GLN A 70 -10.28 12.31 2.12
CA GLN A 70 -9.53 11.05 2.09
C GLN A 70 -9.53 10.45 0.69
N TRP A 71 -8.35 10.06 0.21
CA TRP A 71 -8.22 9.33 -1.05
C TRP A 71 -8.61 7.87 -0.86
N ILE A 72 -9.65 7.42 -1.56
CA ILE A 72 -10.14 6.04 -1.51
C ILE A 72 -10.32 5.53 -2.94
N SER A 73 -9.93 4.27 -3.16
CA SER A 73 -10.02 3.60 -4.45
C SER A 73 -11.46 3.29 -4.87
N GLU A 74 -11.73 3.28 -6.17
CA GLU A 74 -13.04 2.98 -6.74
C GLU A 74 -13.55 1.56 -6.39
N ILE A 75 -12.66 0.65 -5.98
CA ILE A 75 -13.01 -0.72 -5.55
C ILE A 75 -13.59 -0.80 -4.14
N LEU A 76 -13.64 0.32 -3.41
CA LEU A 76 -14.21 0.43 -2.07
C LEU A 76 -15.42 1.38 -2.02
N PRO A 77 -16.45 1.23 -2.89
CA PRO A 77 -17.52 2.22 -3.05
C PRO A 77 -18.41 2.35 -1.81
N HIS A 78 -18.49 1.32 -0.98
CA HIS A 78 -19.27 1.33 0.26
C HIS A 78 -18.48 1.94 1.42
N THR A 79 -17.19 1.59 1.53
CA THR A 79 -16.28 2.15 2.53
C THR A 79 -16.07 3.65 2.32
N ALA A 80 -16.01 4.11 1.07
CA ALA A 80 -15.91 5.53 0.73
C ALA A 80 -17.09 6.38 1.26
N LYS A 81 -18.26 5.79 1.52
CA LYS A 81 -19.43 6.50 2.06
C LYS A 81 -19.28 6.89 3.52
N ILE A 82 -18.36 6.26 4.24
CA ILE A 82 -18.09 6.49 5.66
C ILE A 82 -16.71 7.07 5.90
N ALA A 83 -16.13 7.75 4.90
CA ALA A 83 -14.77 8.30 4.96
C ALA A 83 -14.54 9.13 6.24
N ASP A 84 -15.48 10.01 6.59
CA ASP A 84 -15.34 10.89 7.76
C ASP A 84 -15.52 10.20 9.12
N ASP A 85 -16.03 8.96 9.13
CA ASP A 85 -16.12 8.13 10.33
C ASP A 85 -14.88 7.24 10.54
N MET A 86 -13.94 7.28 9.58
CA MET A 86 -12.71 6.49 9.60
C MET A 86 -11.48 7.39 9.74
N CYS A 87 -10.47 6.86 10.42
CA CYS A 87 -9.13 7.44 10.43
C CYS A 87 -8.19 6.48 9.69
N ILE A 88 -7.59 6.95 8.59
CA ILE A 88 -6.59 6.21 7.82
C ILE A 88 -5.20 6.67 8.26
N VAL A 89 -4.36 5.74 8.71
CA VAL A 89 -2.98 6.02 9.12
C VAL A 89 -2.02 5.60 8.01
N ASN A 90 -1.55 6.56 7.21
CA ASN A 90 -0.61 6.35 6.11
C ASN A 90 0.86 6.63 6.48
N SER A 91 1.15 6.85 7.76
CA SER A 91 2.50 7.18 8.26
C SER A 91 3.34 5.97 8.66
N MET A 92 2.81 4.74 8.52
CA MET A 92 3.52 3.53 8.90
C MET A 92 4.69 3.25 7.94
N TYR A 93 5.82 2.83 8.51
CA TYR A 93 7.03 2.49 7.77
C TYR A 93 7.67 1.22 8.35
N THR A 94 8.25 0.40 7.48
CA THR A 94 9.03 -0.78 7.86
C THR A 94 10.13 -1.02 6.83
N GLU A 95 11.21 -1.66 7.27
CA GLU A 95 12.29 -2.14 6.42
C GLU A 95 12.09 -3.61 5.98
N ALA A 96 10.99 -4.25 6.42
CA ALA A 96 10.65 -5.60 5.99
C ALA A 96 10.38 -5.66 4.49
N ILE A 97 11.19 -6.44 3.76
CA ILE A 97 11.14 -6.51 2.29
C ILE A 97 9.99 -7.37 1.75
N ASN A 98 9.32 -8.15 2.59
CA ASN A 98 8.24 -9.05 2.22
C ASN A 98 7.19 -9.16 3.33
N HIS A 99 6.00 -9.64 2.96
CA HIS A 99 4.85 -9.66 3.86
C HIS A 99 5.06 -10.55 5.10
N GLY A 100 5.72 -11.71 5.01
CA GLY A 100 5.86 -12.64 6.15
C GLY A 100 6.54 -12.02 7.39
N PRO A 101 7.76 -11.47 7.25
CA PRO A 101 8.41 -10.69 8.31
C PRO A 101 7.61 -9.45 8.73
N GLY A 102 6.95 -8.76 7.79
CA GLY A 102 6.09 -7.63 8.11
C GLY A 102 4.88 -8.01 8.98
N VAL A 103 4.25 -9.16 8.71
CA VAL A 103 3.16 -9.72 9.52
C VAL A 103 3.66 -10.02 10.92
N THR A 104 4.83 -10.66 11.04
CA THR A 104 5.44 -10.98 12.33
C THR A 104 5.69 -9.69 13.12
N PHE A 105 6.31 -8.69 12.50
CA PHE A 105 6.57 -7.37 13.10
C PHE A 105 5.30 -6.67 13.62
N MET A 106 4.18 -6.79 12.90
CA MET A 106 2.92 -6.17 13.30
C MET A 106 2.16 -6.93 14.40
N GLN A 107 2.50 -8.20 14.63
CA GLN A 107 1.78 -9.10 15.54
C GLN A 107 2.55 -9.46 16.82
N THR A 108 3.77 -8.98 16.98
CA THR A 108 4.63 -9.17 18.15
C THR A 108 5.01 -7.84 18.77
#